data_AF-A0A327NF81-F1
#
_entry.id   AF-A0A327NF81-F1
#
_cell.length_a   1.000
_cell.length_b   1.000
_cell.length_c   1.000
_cell.angle_alpha   90.00
_cell.angle_beta   90.00
_cell.angle_gamma   90.00
#
_symmetry.space_group_name_H-M   'P 1'
#
loop_
_entity.id
_entity.type
_entity.pdbx_description
1 polymer ?
#
loop_
_entity_poly.entity_id
_entity_poly.type
_entity_poly.pdbx_seq_one_letter_code
_entity_poly.pdbx_strand_id
1 'polypeptide(L)'
;MIRQPRILVEVLSKSTARNDRGFKWQKYRKMPSLWYYLLIDQYTMTVELFSRIEETTEWINTLYESPEDVIVFPRLNFEITVGAIYDGIELIPEGDEIKTDERDQ
;
A
#
# COMPACT_ATOMS: atom_id res chain seq x y z
N MET A 1 7.18 19.58 -4.84
CA MET A 1 6.75 18.54 -5.80
C MET A 1 7.91 17.56 -5.99
N ILE A 2 7.74 16.30 -5.58
CA ILE A 2 8.76 15.25 -5.76
C ILE A 2 8.70 14.80 -7.22
N ARG A 3 9.84 14.84 -7.92
CA ARG A 3 9.88 14.58 -9.37
C ARG A 3 10.31 13.16 -9.75
N GLN A 4 11.02 12.47 -8.86
CA GLN A 4 11.63 11.17 -9.13
C GLN A 4 11.62 10.28 -7.87
N PRO A 5 10.44 9.93 -7.34
CA PRO A 5 10.37 9.00 -6.22
C PRO A 5 10.96 7.63 -6.61
N ARG A 6 11.63 7.01 -5.64
CA ARG A 6 12.09 5.61 -5.69
C ARG A 6 11.04 4.65 -5.13
N ILE A 7 10.26 5.12 -4.16
CA ILE A 7 9.13 4.41 -3.57
C ILE A 7 7.90 5.32 -3.60
N LEU A 8 6.75 4.72 -3.88
CA LEU A 8 5.45 5.34 -3.71
C LEU A 8 4.63 4.46 -2.78
N VAL A 9 4.02 5.05 -1.75
CA VAL A 9 3.17 4.35 -0.78
C VAL A 9 1.77 4.94 -0.86
N GLU A 10 0.76 4.08 -0.97
CA GLU A 10 -0.66 4.47 -1.00
C GLU A 10 -1.45 3.69 0.04
N VAL A 11 -2.15 4.42 0.92
CA VAL A 11 -3.12 3.85 1.86
C VAL A 11 -4.48 3.88 1.19
N LEU A 12 -5.09 2.71 0.99
CA LEU A 12 -6.32 2.54 0.24
C LEU A 12 -7.53 2.99 1.04
N SER A 13 -8.41 3.80 0.45
CA SER A 13 -9.69 4.21 1.05
C SER A 13 -10.89 3.49 0.43
N LYS A 14 -12.00 3.41 1.19
CA LYS A 14 -13.28 2.77 0.82
C LYS A 14 -13.73 3.01 -0.62
N SER A 15 -13.69 4.25 -1.09
CA SER A 15 -14.44 4.68 -2.28
C SER A 15 -13.68 4.68 -3.60
N THR A 16 -12.36 4.43 -3.59
CA THR A 16 -11.50 4.59 -4.78
C THR A 16 -10.60 3.39 -5.09
N ALA A 17 -10.55 2.38 -4.22
CA ALA A 17 -9.54 1.31 -4.25
C ALA A 17 -9.48 0.47 -5.54
N ARG A 18 -10.60 0.28 -6.25
CA ARG A 18 -10.61 -0.61 -7.43
C ARG A 18 -10.47 0.12 -8.77
N ASN A 19 -11.16 1.25 -8.95
CA ASN A 19 -11.14 1.99 -10.22
C ASN A 19 -9.91 2.91 -10.35
N ASP A 20 -9.49 3.58 -9.27
CA ASP A 20 -8.36 4.52 -9.33
C ASP A 20 -7.02 3.79 -9.32
N ARG A 21 -6.93 2.68 -8.58
CA ARG A 21 -5.72 1.83 -8.50
C ARG A 21 -5.20 1.42 -9.88
N GLY A 22 -6.09 0.99 -10.77
CA GLY A 22 -5.73 0.60 -12.14
C GLY A 22 -5.15 1.77 -12.93
N PHE A 23 -5.81 2.93 -12.89
CA PHE A 23 -5.39 4.12 -13.63
C PHE A 23 -4.06 4.70 -13.11
N LYS A 24 -3.96 4.87 -11.77
CA LYS A 24 -2.75 5.29 -11.08
C LYS A 24 -1.59 4.36 -11.38
N TRP A 25 -1.79 3.05 -11.26
CA TRP A 25 -0.74 2.07 -11.55
C TRP A 25 -0.21 2.18 -12.98
N GLN A 26 -1.11 2.30 -13.97
CA GLN A 26 -0.73 2.46 -15.38
C GLN A 26 0.16 3.69 -15.62
N LYS A 27 -0.04 4.76 -14.84
CA LYS A 27 0.78 5.96 -14.89
C LYS A 27 2.09 5.79 -14.14
N TYR A 28 2.06 5.29 -12.91
CA TYR A 28 3.24 5.21 -12.03
C TYR A 28 4.26 4.19 -12.54
N ARG A 29 3.82 3.04 -13.05
CA ARG A 29 4.74 1.99 -13.55
C ARG A 29 5.58 2.44 -14.75
N LYS A 30 5.20 3.52 -15.43
CA LYS A 30 5.97 4.13 -16.53
C LYS A 30 7.10 5.04 -16.05
N MET A 31 7.12 5.41 -14.76
CA MET A 31 8.15 6.26 -14.20
C MET A 31 9.47 5.47 -14.02
N PRO A 32 10.58 5.86 -14.69
CA PRO A 32 11.82 5.10 -14.63
C PRO A 32 12.48 5.12 -13.24
N SER A 33 12.29 6.19 -12.47
CA SER A 33 12.85 6.32 -11.13
C SER A 33 12.17 5.44 -10.09
N LEU A 34 10.95 4.95 -10.36
CA LEU A 34 10.16 4.21 -9.39
C LEU A 34 10.64 2.76 -9.33
N TRP A 35 11.04 2.33 -8.14
CA TRP A 35 11.52 0.99 -7.84
C TRP A 35 10.46 0.17 -7.10
N TYR A 36 9.70 0.84 -6.23
CA TYR A 36 8.72 0.20 -5.36
C TYR A 36 7.40 0.95 -5.38
N TYR A 37 6.30 0.21 -5.44
CA TYR A 37 4.96 0.75 -5.22
C TYR A 37 4.25 -0.12 -4.19
N LEU A 38 3.99 0.47 -3.02
CA LEU A 38 3.43 -0.19 -1.86
C LEU A 38 1.98 0.25 -1.68
N LEU A 39 1.07 -0.70 -1.60
CA LEU A 39 -0.34 -0.49 -1.28
C LEU A 39 -0.61 -1.04 0.12
N ILE A 40 -1.27 -0.26 0.95
CA ILE A 40 -1.64 -0.63 2.32
C ILE A 40 -3.17 -0.55 2.40
N ASP A 41 -3.83 -1.65 2.73
CA ASP A 41 -5.26 -1.64 3.02
C ASP A 41 -5.48 -1.17 4.47
N GLN A 42 -6.31 -0.16 4.70
CA GLN A 42 -6.57 0.31 6.07
C GLN A 42 -7.73 -0.43 6.76
N TYR A 43 -8.44 -1.32 6.06
CA TYR A 43 -9.55 -2.10 6.59
C TYR A 43 -9.19 -3.57 6.84
N THR A 44 -8.12 -4.04 6.22
CA THR A 44 -7.57 -5.40 6.39
C THR A 44 -6.06 -5.33 6.56
N MET A 45 -5.45 -6.28 7.27
CA MET A 45 -3.98 -6.30 7.45
C MET A 45 -3.29 -6.82 6.19
N THR A 46 -3.43 -6.10 5.10
CA THR A 46 -2.94 -6.50 3.78
C THR A 46 -2.00 -5.43 3.26
N VAL A 47 -0.78 -5.85 2.90
CA VAL A 47 0.18 -4.99 2.23
C VAL A 47 0.59 -5.64 0.91
N GLU A 48 0.54 -4.87 -0.17
CA GLU A 48 0.89 -5.36 -1.49
C GLU A 48 2.06 -4.53 -2.05
N LEU A 49 3.16 -5.21 -2.38
CA LEU A 49 4.36 -4.60 -2.93
C LEU A 49 4.50 -4.96 -4.40
N PHE A 50 4.60 -3.94 -5.25
CA PHE A 50 5.13 -4.06 -6.60
C PHE A 50 6.60 -3.64 -6.60
N SER A 51 7.49 -4.57 -6.92
CA SER A 51 8.94 -4.37 -7.03
C SER A 51 9.39 -4.43 -8.47
N ARG A 52 10.02 -3.37 -8.98
CA ARG A 52 10.58 -3.36 -10.33
C ARG A 52 11.84 -4.22 -10.38
N ILE A 53 11.90 -5.14 -11.34
CA ILE A 53 13.12 -5.91 -11.63
C ILE A 53 14.17 -4.94 -12.20
N GLU A 54 15.41 -5.02 -11.70
CA GLU A 54 16.48 -4.12 -12.13
C GLU A 54 16.74 -4.23 -13.63
N GLU A 55 16.98 -3.07 -14.25
CA GLU A 55 17.26 -2.95 -15.70
C GLU A 55 16.12 -3.42 -16.62
N THR A 56 14.92 -3.71 -16.09
CA THR A 56 13.74 -4.07 -16.91
C THR A 56 12.55 -3.16 -16.67
N THR A 57 11.51 -3.36 -17.49
CA THR A 57 10.18 -2.75 -17.30
C THR A 57 9.23 -3.62 -16.49
N GLU A 58 9.70 -4.79 -16.05
CA GLU A 58 8.90 -5.82 -15.39
C GLU A 58 8.80 -5.58 -13.88
N TRP A 59 7.74 -6.12 -13.31
CA TRP A 59 7.40 -5.93 -11.90
C TRP A 59 7.00 -7.28 -11.30
N ILE A 60 7.50 -7.53 -10.09
CA ILE A 60 7.08 -8.63 -9.22
C ILE A 60 6.04 -8.07 -8.26
N ASN A 61 4.96 -8.80 -8.08
CA ASN A 61 3.93 -8.50 -7.09
C ASN A 61 4.06 -9.49 -5.92
N THR A 62 4.05 -8.97 -4.70
CA THR A 62 4.13 -9.76 -3.47
C THR A 62 3.08 -9.25 -2.50
N LEU A 63 2.34 -10.20 -1.91
CA LEU A 63 1.29 -9.94 -0.93
C LEU A 63 1.80 -10.36 0.45
N TYR A 64 1.51 -9.54 1.46
CA TYR A 64 1.84 -9.77 2.86
C TYR A 64 0.57 -9.62 3.69
N GLU A 65 0.32 -10.57 4.57
CA GLU A 65 -0.97 -10.73 5.28
C GLU A 65 -0.78 -11.09 6.77
N SER A 66 0.46 -11.28 7.23
CA SER A 66 0.81 -11.55 8.63
C SER A 66 1.62 -10.37 9.21
N PRO A 67 1.42 -10.01 10.49
CA PRO A 67 2.18 -8.92 11.11
C PRO A 67 3.67 -9.25 11.26
N GLU A 68 4.03 -10.53 11.27
CA GLU A 68 5.41 -11.03 11.29
C GLU A 68 6.10 -10.95 9.91
N ASP A 69 5.33 -10.77 8.83
CA ASP A 69 5.89 -10.65 7.48
C ASP A 69 6.86 -9.47 7.39
N VAL A 70 8.03 -9.72 6.82
CA VAL A 70 9.07 -8.70 6.59
C VAL A 70 9.04 -8.24 5.14
N ILE A 71 8.77 -6.96 4.93
CA ILE A 71 8.84 -6.31 3.63
C ILE A 71 10.26 -5.79 3.43
N VAL A 72 10.96 -6.34 2.44
CA VAL A 72 12.36 -6.00 2.15
C VAL A 72 12.44 -5.09 0.93
N PHE A 73 13.23 -4.02 1.03
CA PHE A 73 13.53 -3.08 -0.04
C PHE A 73 15.03 -3.05 -0.32
N PRO A 74 15.60 -4.06 -1.04
CA PRO A 74 17.05 -4.20 -1.17
C PRO A 74 17.75 -2.96 -1.72
N ARG A 75 17.15 -2.28 -2.70
CA ARG A 75 17.71 -1.08 -3.34
C ARG A 75 17.72 0.15 -2.45
N LEU A 76 16.98 0.12 -1.34
CA LEU A 76 16.95 1.16 -0.32
C LEU A 76 17.73 0.77 0.94
N ASN A 77 18.26 -0.47 1.02
CA ASN A 77 18.86 -1.04 2.22
C ASN A 77 17.96 -0.85 3.46
N PHE A 78 16.67 -1.19 3.29
CA PHE A 78 15.62 -0.97 4.27
C PHE A 78 14.68 -2.17 4.32
N GLU A 79 14.17 -2.46 5.51
CA GLU A 79 13.13 -3.45 5.75
C GLU A 79 12.19 -2.97 6.86
N ILE A 80 10.95 -3.44 6.82
CA ILE A 80 9.92 -3.13 7.81
C ILE A 80 8.97 -4.33 7.95
N THR A 81 8.52 -4.62 9.16
CA THR A 81 7.48 -5.63 9.36
C THR A 81 6.11 -5.06 9.02
N VAL A 82 5.18 -5.90 8.59
CA VAL A 82 3.77 -5.49 8.44
C VAL A 82 3.22 -4.97 9.77
N GLY A 83 3.54 -5.63 10.89
CA GLY A 83 3.12 -5.16 12.21
C GLY A 83 3.57 -3.74 12.54
N ALA A 84 4.77 -3.34 12.12
CA ALA A 84 5.25 -1.97 12.31
C ALA A 84 4.52 -0.93 11.42
N ILE A 85 3.99 -1.34 10.26
CA ILE A 85 3.16 -0.48 9.41
C ILE A 85 1.83 -0.16 10.09
N TYR A 86 1.25 -1.15 10.80
CA TYR A 86 -0.03 -1.02 11.50
C TYR A 86 0.13 -0.71 13.01
N ASP A 87 1.31 -0.31 13.46
CA ASP A 87 1.53 -0.01 14.88
C ASP A 87 0.61 1.14 15.36
N GLY A 88 -0.14 0.89 16.44
CA GLY A 88 -1.13 1.82 16.97
C GLY A 88 -2.41 1.97 16.12
N ILE A 89 -2.63 1.12 15.12
CA ILE A 89 -3.83 1.13 14.28
C ILE A 89 -4.79 0.02 14.71
N GLU A 90 -6.01 0.39 15.08
CA GLU A 90 -7.12 -0.55 15.24
C GLU A 90 -7.78 -0.77 13.87
N LEU A 91 -7.72 -2.00 13.36
CA LEU A 91 -8.35 -2.35 12.09
C LEU A 91 -9.86 -2.55 12.31
N ILE A 92 -10.66 -1.66 11.73
CA ILE A 92 -12.11 -1.75 11.73
C ILE A 92 -12.54 -2.26 10.35
N PRO A 93 -13.06 -3.50 10.23
CA PRO A 93 -13.54 -4.01 8.97
C PRO A 93 -14.63 -3.10 8.36
N GLU A 94 -14.72 -3.08 7.03
CA GLU A 94 -15.57 -2.14 6.29
C GLU A 94 -17.06 -2.13 6.72
N GLY A 95 -17.56 -3.23 7.29
CA GLY A 95 -18.93 -3.38 7.80
C GLY A 95 -19.16 -2.97 9.27
N ASP A 96 -18.09 -2.70 10.03
CA ASP A 96 -18.13 -2.44 11.47
C ASP A 96 -17.91 -0.97 11.82
N GLU A 97 -17.92 -0.06 10.84
CA GLU A 97 -18.03 1.37 11.14
C GLU A 97 -19.31 1.59 11.95
N ILE A 98 -19.11 1.95 13.23
CA ILE A 98 -20.16 2.34 14.14
C ILE A 98 -20.97 3.40 13.41
N LYS A 99 -22.23 3.08 13.09
CA LYS A 99 -23.23 4.11 12.81
C LYS A 99 -23.19 5.01 14.03
N THR A 100 -22.59 6.19 13.91
CA THR A 100 -22.83 7.26 14.87
C THR A 100 -24.34 7.39 14.92
N ASP A 101 -24.89 7.00 16.06
CA ASP A 101 -26.31 7.01 16.36
C ASP A 101 -26.75 8.47 16.19
N GLU A 102 -27.35 8.80 15.05
CA GLU A 102 -28.26 9.94 14.96
C GLU A 102 -29.48 9.55 15.81
N ARG A 103 -29.31 9.66 17.13
CA ARG A 103 -30.42 9.73 18.07
C ARG A 103 -30.31 11.05 18.83
N ASP A 104 -31.33 11.84 18.55
CA ASP A 104 -31.95 12.81 19.44
C ASP A 104 -31.24 14.17 19.62
N GLN A 105 -31.42 15.03 18.61
CA GLN A 105 -32.14 16.31 18.78
C GLN A 105 -32.55 16.96 17.45
#